data_AF-A0A101SZK8-F1
#
_entry.id   AF-A0A101SZK8-F1
#
_cell.length_a   1.000
_cell.length_b   1.000
_cell.length_c   1.000
_cell.angle_alpha   90.00
_cell.angle_beta   90.00
_cell.angle_gamma   90.00
#
_symmetry.space_group_name_H-M   'P 1'
#
loop_
_entity.id
_entity.type
_entity.pdbx_description
1 polymer ?
#
loop_
_entity_poly.entity_id
_entity_poly.type
_entity_poly.pdbx_seq_one_letter_code
_entity_poly.pdbx_strand_id
1 'polypeptide(L)'
;MSVNENAVTLRFTDRATAYQALSDLKYLSPTTTEVRAAVLIERLEDGAVRVPEGLDTEEGRNTAVGGLVGSLVGILGGPLGVLMGVGVGALIGGGYDYKRAEKATTAVGAFVQHVPPGATALLAEVRESDTQALDLLAMRYDAALERRPTDSVRVELKAMEEAAERIRKEEAKARRAHKRAEIAQKLGRRPGGRKEDDAAPKDTLAV
;
A
#
# COMPACT_ATOMS: atom_id res chain seq x y z
N MET A 1 29.69 -6.49 9.77
CA MET A 1 28.67 -7.27 9.04
C MET A 1 27.55 -6.31 8.67
N SER A 2 27.18 -6.21 7.40
CA SER A 2 26.02 -5.44 6.97
C SER A 2 24.76 -6.20 7.37
N VAL A 3 23.85 -5.53 8.07
CA VAL A 3 22.58 -6.13 8.46
C VAL A 3 21.51 -5.63 7.49
N ASN A 4 20.78 -6.55 6.87
CA ASN A 4 19.77 -6.24 5.86
C ASN A 4 18.38 -6.52 6.40
N GLU A 5 17.46 -5.59 6.19
CA GLU A 5 16.04 -5.77 6.47
C GLU A 5 15.33 -6.18 5.19
N ASN A 6 14.71 -7.35 5.20
CA ASN A 6 14.05 -7.94 4.05
C ASN A 6 12.61 -8.33 4.42
N ALA A 7 11.67 -8.01 3.54
CA ALA A 7 10.42 -8.75 3.48
C ALA A 7 10.64 -9.99 2.60
N VAL A 8 10.26 -11.15 3.09
CA VAL A 8 10.47 -12.42 2.42
C VAL A 8 9.16 -13.14 2.17
N THR A 9 9.10 -13.86 1.07
CA THR A 9 8.00 -14.75 0.71
C THR A 9 8.56 -16.15 0.53
N LEU A 10 7.98 -17.12 1.24
CA LEU A 10 8.20 -18.54 1.03
C LEU A 10 6.89 -19.13 0.50
N ARG A 11 6.91 -19.73 -0.69
CA ARG A 11 5.74 -20.40 -1.26
C ARG A 11 5.88 -21.91 -1.15
N PHE A 12 4.82 -22.55 -0.68
CA PHE A 12 4.73 -23.99 -0.44
C PHE A 12 3.58 -24.58 -1.25
N THR A 13 3.79 -25.79 -1.74
CA THR A 13 2.75 -26.60 -2.38
C THR A 13 1.85 -27.29 -1.37
N ASP A 14 2.39 -27.63 -0.20
CA ASP A 14 1.66 -28.31 0.87
C ASP A 14 1.45 -27.40 2.10
N ARG A 15 0.26 -27.52 2.69
CA ARG A 15 -0.14 -26.74 3.85
C ARG A 15 0.65 -27.14 5.10
N ALA A 16 0.81 -28.43 5.37
CA ALA A 16 1.47 -28.90 6.59
C ALA A 16 2.95 -28.47 6.61
N THR A 17 3.61 -28.53 5.46
CA THR A 17 4.97 -28.01 5.27
C THR A 17 5.08 -26.52 5.62
N ALA A 18 4.11 -25.70 5.23
CA ALA A 18 4.12 -24.27 5.55
C ALA A 18 4.02 -23.98 7.06
N TYR A 19 3.20 -24.74 7.79
CA TYR A 19 3.09 -24.61 9.26
C TYR A 19 4.35 -25.08 9.99
N GLN A 20 4.96 -26.16 9.50
CA GLN A 20 6.25 -26.63 10.03
C GLN A 20 7.34 -25.58 9.78
N ALA A 21 7.38 -25.01 8.57
CA ALA A 21 8.31 -23.93 8.24
C ALA A 21 8.09 -22.68 9.10
N LEU A 22 6.85 -22.26 9.35
CA LEU A 22 6.55 -21.16 10.29
C LEU A 22 7.00 -21.47 11.71
N SER A 23 6.87 -22.72 12.16
CA SER A 23 7.34 -23.15 13.48
C SER A 23 8.87 -23.09 13.56
N ASP A 24 9.57 -23.66 12.58
CA ASP A 24 11.03 -23.63 12.50
C ASP A 24 11.58 -22.21 12.34
N LEU A 25 10.85 -21.34 11.62
CA LEU A 25 11.20 -19.94 11.43
C LEU A 25 11.32 -19.22 12.79
N LYS A 26 10.45 -19.53 13.76
CA LYS A 26 10.48 -18.98 15.13
C LYS A 26 11.72 -19.41 15.92
N TYR A 27 12.35 -20.53 15.54
CA TYR A 27 13.53 -21.08 16.21
C TYR A 27 14.85 -20.72 15.51
N LEU A 28 14.80 -19.91 14.43
CA LEU A 28 16.03 -19.37 13.84
C LEU A 28 16.78 -18.51 14.87
N SER A 29 18.11 -18.55 14.81
CA SER A 29 18.93 -17.78 15.73
C SER A 29 18.74 -16.29 15.46
N PRO A 30 18.31 -15.49 16.46
CA PRO A 30 18.14 -14.04 16.28
C PRO A 30 19.47 -13.32 16.03
N THR A 31 20.61 -13.97 16.28
CA THR A 31 21.94 -13.42 15.99
C THR A 31 22.23 -13.40 14.48
N THR A 32 21.71 -14.37 13.73
CA THR A 32 21.91 -14.49 12.28
C THR A 32 20.70 -13.98 11.51
N THR A 33 19.49 -14.33 11.97
CA THR A 33 18.22 -14.02 11.32
C THR A 33 17.20 -13.71 12.40
N GLU A 34 16.97 -12.44 12.66
CA GLU A 34 15.91 -11.98 13.56
C GLU A 34 14.60 -11.88 12.77
N VAL A 35 13.60 -12.65 13.17
CA VAL A 35 12.25 -12.59 12.57
C VAL A 35 11.46 -11.56 13.35
N ARG A 36 11.08 -10.45 12.72
CA ARG A 36 10.30 -9.38 13.37
C ARG A 36 8.80 -9.66 13.30
N ALA A 37 8.37 -10.21 12.17
CA ALA A 37 6.99 -10.57 12.00
C ALA A 37 6.85 -11.65 10.92
N ALA A 38 5.81 -12.48 11.03
CA ALA A 38 5.52 -13.51 10.05
C ALA A 38 4.01 -13.77 9.95
N VAL A 39 3.52 -14.11 8.77
CA VAL A 39 2.11 -14.39 8.51
C VAL A 39 2.00 -15.54 7.51
N LEU A 40 1.13 -16.48 7.83
CA LEU A 40 0.78 -17.56 6.91
C LEU A 40 -0.48 -17.18 6.15
N ILE A 41 -0.46 -17.40 4.83
CA ILE A 41 -1.56 -17.10 3.92
C ILE A 41 -1.87 -18.37 3.14
N GLU A 42 -3.12 -18.80 3.19
CA GLU A 42 -3.62 -19.93 2.41
C GLU A 42 -4.55 -19.42 1.32
N ARG A 43 -4.33 -19.89 0.10
CA ARG A 43 -5.29 -19.70 -0.98
C ARG A 43 -5.99 -21.02 -1.26
N LEU A 44 -7.29 -21.07 -1.00
CA LEU A 44 -8.11 -22.25 -1.27
C LEU A 44 -8.33 -22.43 -2.79
N GLU A 45 -8.77 -23.62 -3.18
CA GLU A 45 -9.06 -23.95 -4.58
C GLU A 45 -10.19 -23.08 -5.18
N ASP A 46 -11.16 -22.68 -4.37
CA ASP A 46 -12.24 -21.75 -4.74
C ASP A 46 -11.77 -20.29 -4.88
N GLY A 47 -10.48 -20.04 -4.61
CA GLY A 47 -9.86 -18.73 -4.66
C GLY A 47 -10.01 -17.90 -3.38
N ALA A 48 -10.72 -18.40 -2.37
CA ALA A 48 -10.83 -17.73 -1.08
C ALA A 48 -9.48 -17.73 -0.34
N VAL A 49 -9.27 -16.68 0.45
CA VAL A 49 -8.00 -16.46 1.17
C VAL A 49 -8.23 -16.58 2.65
N ARG A 50 -7.35 -17.32 3.33
CA ARG A 50 -7.33 -17.43 4.78
C ARG A 50 -5.98 -17.00 5.32
N VAL A 51 -6.01 -16.33 6.46
CA VAL A 51 -4.81 -15.98 7.24
C VAL A 51 -4.94 -16.72 8.57
N PRO A 52 -4.48 -17.98 8.64
CA PRO A 52 -4.70 -18.79 9.82
C PRO A 52 -3.79 -18.44 11.00
N GLU A 53 -2.60 -17.88 10.74
CA GLU A 53 -1.62 -17.59 11.79
C GLU A 53 -0.80 -16.34 11.44
N GLY A 54 -0.58 -15.50 12.45
CA GLY A 54 0.29 -14.33 12.39
C GLY A 54 1.12 -14.23 13.67
N LEU A 55 2.38 -13.88 13.51
CA LEU A 55 3.37 -13.67 14.56
C LEU A 55 3.89 -12.23 14.44
N ASP A 56 3.80 -11.48 15.53
CA ASP A 56 4.44 -10.17 15.68
C ASP A 56 5.32 -10.26 16.93
N THR A 57 6.65 -10.16 16.78
CA THR A 57 7.59 -10.30 17.90
C THR A 57 7.97 -8.96 18.53
N GLU A 58 7.50 -7.84 17.98
CA GLU A 58 7.65 -6.54 18.64
C GLU A 58 6.69 -6.46 19.85
N GLU A 59 7.20 -6.80 21.05
CA GLU A 59 6.50 -6.63 22.33
C GLU A 59 5.98 -5.18 22.46
N GLY A 60 4.67 -4.99 22.33
CA GLY A 60 4.02 -3.68 22.50
C GLY A 60 3.17 -3.23 21.31
N ARG A 61 3.29 -3.90 20.15
CA ARG A 61 2.35 -3.74 19.06
C ARG A 61 1.27 -4.82 19.16
N ASN A 62 0.12 -4.48 19.74
CA ASN A 62 -1.13 -5.20 19.46
C ASN A 62 -1.55 -4.95 18.00
N THR A 63 -0.66 -5.20 17.02
CA THR A 63 -1.00 -5.10 15.61
C THR A 63 -2.05 -6.17 15.36
N ALA A 64 -3.29 -5.77 15.08
CA ALA A 64 -4.28 -6.70 14.58
C ALA A 64 -3.66 -7.47 13.40
N VAL A 65 -3.88 -8.79 13.31
CA VAL A 65 -3.31 -9.65 12.25
C VAL A 65 -3.46 -9.04 10.85
N GLY A 66 -4.57 -8.31 10.60
CA GLY A 66 -4.78 -7.57 9.36
C GLY A 66 -3.78 -6.45 9.05
N GLY A 67 -3.29 -5.73 10.07
CA GLY A 67 -2.26 -4.71 9.92
C GLY A 67 -0.90 -5.32 9.55
N LEU A 68 -0.57 -6.46 10.15
CA LEU A 68 0.64 -7.22 9.83
C LEU A 68 0.59 -7.78 8.39
N VAL A 69 -0.53 -8.39 8.01
CA VAL A 69 -0.73 -8.85 6.63
C VAL A 69 -0.59 -7.68 5.65
N GLY A 70 -1.25 -6.55 5.95
CA GLY A 70 -1.23 -5.36 5.10
C GLY A 70 0.16 -4.75 4.93
N SER A 71 0.99 -4.73 5.99
CA SER A 71 2.36 -4.22 5.92
C SER A 71 3.27 -5.13 5.10
N LEU A 72 3.25 -6.43 5.35
CA LEU A 72 4.09 -7.40 4.65
C LEU A 72 3.73 -7.47 3.15
N VAL A 73 2.44 -7.61 2.85
CA VAL A 73 1.94 -7.57 1.47
C VAL A 73 2.26 -6.24 0.81
N GLY A 74 2.19 -5.14 1.55
CA GLY A 74 2.55 -3.82 1.04
C GLY A 74 4.00 -3.72 0.60
N ILE A 75 4.94 -4.16 1.44
CA ILE A 75 6.38 -4.15 1.12
C ILE A 75 6.67 -5.08 -0.06
N LEU A 76 6.12 -6.29 -0.06
CA LEU A 76 6.34 -7.28 -1.12
C LEU A 76 5.75 -6.83 -2.46
N GLY A 77 4.62 -6.11 -2.44
CA GLY A 77 4.03 -5.48 -3.63
C GLY A 77 4.73 -4.19 -4.09
N GLY A 78 5.78 -3.75 -3.40
CA GLY A 78 6.51 -2.53 -3.71
C GLY A 78 5.74 -1.24 -3.35
N PRO A 79 6.14 -0.07 -3.88
CA PRO A 79 5.58 1.21 -3.48
C PRO A 79 4.06 1.31 -3.63
N LEU A 80 3.50 0.74 -4.71
CA LEU A 80 2.05 0.70 -4.92
C LEU A 80 1.36 -0.21 -3.91
N GLY A 81 1.99 -1.34 -3.57
CA GLY A 81 1.53 -2.26 -2.53
C GLY A 81 1.44 -1.55 -1.18
N VAL A 82 2.46 -0.78 -0.79
CA VAL A 82 2.46 -0.01 0.47
C VAL A 82 1.29 0.96 0.53
N LEU A 83 1.03 1.72 -0.54
CA LEU A 83 -0.08 2.68 -0.60
C LEU A 83 -1.45 1.98 -0.48
N MET A 84 -1.60 0.78 -1.04
CA MET A 84 -2.82 -0.01 -0.91
C MET A 84 -2.94 -0.72 0.45
N GLY A 85 -1.82 -1.17 1.03
CA GLY A 85 -1.76 -1.96 2.27
C GLY A 85 -2.24 -1.20 3.50
N VAL A 86 -1.93 0.11 3.60
CA VAL A 86 -2.39 0.98 4.70
C VAL A 86 -3.92 1.06 4.78
N GLY A 87 -4.61 1.09 3.64
CA GLY A 87 -6.08 1.10 3.60
C GLY A 87 -6.71 -0.24 3.98
N VAL A 88 -6.02 -1.35 3.75
CA VAL A 88 -6.50 -2.72 4.01
C VAL A 88 -6.35 -3.12 5.48
N GLY A 89 -5.24 -2.76 6.13
CA GLY A 89 -4.98 -3.12 7.53
C GLY A 89 -6.01 -2.54 8.50
N ALA A 90 -6.54 -1.35 8.21
CA ALA A 90 -7.58 -0.69 9.01
C ALA A 90 -8.95 -1.39 8.92
N LEU A 91 -9.28 -2.01 7.78
CA LEU A 91 -10.57 -2.67 7.57
C LEU A 91 -10.66 -4.03 8.25
N ILE A 92 -9.55 -4.78 8.28
CA ILE A 92 -9.49 -6.11 8.91
C ILE A 92 -9.42 -6.00 10.44
N GLY A 93 -8.79 -4.95 10.99
CA GLY A 93 -8.68 -4.74 12.44
C GLY A 93 -9.96 -4.27 13.16
N GLY A 94 -11.04 -3.96 12.42
CA GLY A 94 -12.24 -3.32 12.96
C GLY A 94 -13.32 -4.26 13.54
N GLY A 95 -13.05 -5.56 13.70
CA GLY A 95 -13.99 -6.49 14.37
C GLY A 95 -15.14 -7.02 13.50
N TYR A 96 -15.03 -6.97 12.17
CA TYR A 96 -16.01 -7.59 11.28
C TYR A 96 -15.69 -9.08 11.07
N ASP A 97 -16.71 -9.90 11.32
CA ASP A 97 -16.71 -11.36 11.28
C ASP A 97 -15.95 -11.92 10.06
N TYR A 98 -14.88 -12.71 10.32
CA TYR A 98 -13.89 -13.21 9.36
C TYR A 98 -14.49 -14.14 8.28
N LYS A 99 -15.74 -14.58 8.47
CA LYS A 99 -16.46 -15.51 7.58
C LYS A 99 -16.93 -14.89 6.26
N ARG A 100 -16.71 -13.59 6.04
CA ARG A 100 -17.08 -12.88 4.81
C ARG A 100 -15.89 -12.24 4.07
N ALA A 101 -14.70 -12.81 4.22
CA ALA A 101 -13.50 -12.46 3.44
C ALA A 101 -13.55 -12.92 1.96
N GLU A 102 -14.74 -13.18 1.38
CA GLU A 102 -14.90 -13.52 -0.04
C GLU A 102 -14.53 -12.37 -0.99
N LYS A 103 -14.40 -11.14 -0.46
CA LYS A 103 -13.77 -10.02 -1.17
C LYS A 103 -12.44 -9.71 -0.51
N ALA A 104 -11.44 -10.55 -0.80
CA ALA A 104 -10.06 -10.30 -0.43
C ALA A 104 -9.72 -8.83 -0.73
N THR A 105 -9.47 -8.11 0.35
CA THR A 105 -9.13 -6.69 0.40
C THR A 105 -8.00 -6.42 -0.60
N THR A 106 -8.11 -5.36 -1.40
CA THR A 106 -7.31 -5.08 -2.62
C THR A 106 -5.81 -5.40 -2.53
N ALA A 107 -5.16 -5.22 -1.36
CA ALA A 107 -3.76 -5.57 -1.16
C ALA A 107 -3.52 -7.10 -1.05
N VAL A 108 -4.25 -7.80 -0.17
CA VAL A 108 -4.17 -9.27 -0.05
C VAL A 108 -4.61 -9.93 -1.35
N GLY A 109 -5.69 -9.42 -1.97
CA GLY A 109 -6.13 -9.89 -3.28
C GLY A 109 -5.07 -9.74 -4.37
N ALA A 110 -4.33 -8.63 -4.40
CA ALA A 110 -3.24 -8.41 -5.36
C ALA A 110 -2.05 -9.34 -5.11
N PHE A 111 -1.66 -9.57 -3.86
CA PHE A 111 -0.56 -10.50 -3.55
C PHE A 111 -0.94 -11.97 -3.80
N VAL A 112 -2.16 -12.35 -3.44
CA VAL A 112 -2.68 -13.71 -3.62
C VAL A 112 -2.81 -14.09 -5.10
N GLN A 113 -2.88 -13.14 -6.03
CA GLN A 113 -2.76 -13.45 -7.46
C GLN A 113 -1.43 -14.14 -7.81
N HIS A 114 -0.38 -13.91 -7.02
CA HIS A 114 0.93 -14.57 -7.16
C HIS A 114 1.04 -15.89 -6.39
N VAL A 115 0.01 -16.26 -5.61
CA VAL A 115 -0.11 -17.56 -4.93
C VAL A 115 -1.09 -18.45 -5.72
N PRO A 116 -0.64 -19.60 -6.24
CA PRO A 116 -1.54 -20.53 -6.94
C PRO A 116 -2.74 -20.93 -6.08
N PRO A 117 -3.92 -21.20 -6.66
CA PRO A 117 -5.01 -21.83 -5.92
C PRO A 117 -4.55 -23.16 -5.32
N GLY A 118 -4.92 -23.43 -4.07
CA GLY A 118 -4.47 -24.61 -3.32
C GLY A 118 -3.09 -24.49 -2.67
N ALA A 119 -2.35 -23.39 -2.90
CA ALA A 119 -1.02 -23.19 -2.33
C ALA A 119 -1.05 -22.35 -1.05
N THR A 120 0.04 -22.46 -0.29
CA THR A 120 0.25 -21.71 0.95
C THR A 120 1.49 -20.83 0.82
N ALA A 121 1.44 -19.61 1.33
CA ALA A 121 2.58 -18.71 1.38
C ALA A 121 2.86 -18.26 2.82
N LEU A 122 4.13 -18.20 3.20
CA LEU A 122 4.60 -17.58 4.43
C LEU A 122 5.27 -16.26 4.06
N LEU A 123 4.75 -15.17 4.59
CA LEU A 123 5.36 -13.86 4.52
C LEU A 123 6.08 -13.59 5.82
N ALA A 124 7.28 -13.01 5.76
CA ALA A 124 7.96 -12.58 6.97
C ALA A 124 8.75 -11.30 6.75
N GLU A 125 8.87 -10.49 7.79
CA GLU A 125 9.83 -9.41 7.88
C GLU A 125 10.99 -9.93 8.73
N VAL A 126 12.17 -9.97 8.12
CA VAL A 126 13.38 -10.52 8.73
C VAL A 126 14.51 -9.52 8.65
N ARG A 127 15.35 -9.56 9.66
CA ARG A 127 16.62 -8.87 9.72
C ARG A 127 17.72 -9.92 9.63
N GLU A 128 18.35 -10.00 8.47
CA GLU A 128 19.38 -10.99 8.14
C GLU A 128 20.77 -10.35 8.27
N SER A 129 21.57 -10.86 9.19
CA SER A 129 23.04 -10.66 9.21
C SER A 129 23.74 -11.68 8.32
N ASP A 130 23.11 -12.84 8.11
CA ASP A 130 23.48 -13.92 7.20
C ASP A 130 22.21 -14.50 6.56
N THR A 131 22.25 -14.77 5.25
CA THR A 131 21.11 -15.31 4.49
C THR A 131 21.03 -16.83 4.57
N GLN A 132 22.11 -17.50 4.98
CA GLN A 132 22.24 -18.95 4.91
C GLN A 132 21.17 -19.69 5.72
N ALA A 133 20.80 -19.17 6.89
CA ALA A 133 19.79 -19.79 7.75
C ALA A 133 18.42 -19.89 7.06
N LEU A 134 18.00 -18.80 6.40
CA LEU A 134 16.72 -18.76 5.69
C LEU A 134 16.78 -19.51 4.35
N ASP A 135 17.94 -19.50 3.66
CA ASP A 135 18.15 -20.28 2.45
C ASP A 135 18.05 -21.79 2.74
N LEU A 136 18.69 -22.27 3.81
CA LEU A 136 18.60 -23.67 4.24
C LEU A 136 17.19 -24.05 4.69
N LEU A 137 16.46 -23.14 5.34
CA LEU A 137 15.06 -23.36 5.69
C LEU A 137 14.22 -23.55 4.42
N ALA A 138 14.38 -22.67 3.43
CA ALA A 138 13.67 -22.77 2.16
C ALA A 138 13.99 -24.08 1.43
N MET A 139 15.27 -24.46 1.37
CA MET A 139 15.69 -25.73 0.77
C MET A 139 15.13 -26.95 1.49
N ARG A 140 15.11 -26.94 2.83
CA ARG A 140 14.57 -28.05 3.65
C ARG A 140 13.10 -28.34 3.31
N TYR A 141 12.34 -27.29 3.05
CA TYR A 141 10.90 -27.36 2.85
C TYR A 141 10.49 -27.25 1.37
N ASP A 142 11.45 -27.32 0.45
CA ASP A 142 11.25 -27.15 -1.01
C ASP A 142 10.42 -25.89 -1.34
N ALA A 143 10.67 -24.81 -0.59
CA ALA A 143 9.92 -23.58 -0.69
C ALA A 143 10.58 -22.61 -1.66
N ALA A 144 9.78 -21.97 -2.51
CA ALA A 144 10.27 -20.90 -3.37
C ALA A 144 10.44 -19.63 -2.52
N LEU A 145 11.70 -19.28 -2.22
CA LEU A 145 12.08 -18.10 -1.46
C LEU A 145 12.32 -16.88 -2.36
N GLU A 146 11.62 -15.80 -2.05
CA GLU A 146 11.82 -14.48 -2.66
C GLU A 146 12.13 -13.47 -1.56
N ARG A 147 13.14 -12.62 -1.78
CA ARG A 147 13.53 -11.55 -0.84
C ARG A 147 13.33 -10.19 -1.48
N ARG A 148 12.71 -9.29 -0.73
CA ARG A 148 12.52 -7.90 -1.09
C ARG A 148 13.16 -7.01 -0.03
N PRO A 149 14.26 -6.30 -0.34
CA PRO A 149 14.87 -5.37 0.60
C PRO A 149 13.91 -4.23 0.95
N THR A 150 13.64 -4.04 2.24
CA THR A 150 12.70 -3.02 2.72
C THR A 150 13.19 -1.61 2.38
N ASP A 151 14.50 -1.41 2.38
CA ASP A 151 15.12 -0.13 1.98
C ASP A 151 14.90 0.21 0.51
N SER A 152 14.94 -0.79 -0.39
CA SER A 152 14.65 -0.56 -1.82
C SER A 152 13.24 -0.02 -2.00
N VAL A 153 12.26 -0.64 -1.33
CA VAL A 153 10.86 -0.21 -1.38
C VAL A 153 10.71 1.21 -0.82
N ARG A 154 11.43 1.54 0.25
CA ARG A 154 11.42 2.89 0.84
C ARG A 154 12.00 3.94 -0.12
N VAL A 155 13.11 3.64 -0.79
CA VAL A 155 13.74 4.53 -1.77
C VAL A 155 12.81 4.75 -2.96
N GLU A 156 12.24 3.67 -3.50
CA GLU A 156 11.29 3.74 -4.61
C GLU A 156 10.02 4.53 -4.25
N LEU A 157 9.47 4.32 -3.05
CA LEU A 157 8.31 5.05 -2.55
C LEU A 157 8.59 6.56 -2.48
N LYS A 158 9.73 6.94 -1.90
CA LYS A 158 10.14 8.35 -1.81
C LYS A 158 10.27 8.98 -3.20
N ALA A 159 10.87 8.27 -4.16
CA ALA A 159 10.99 8.76 -5.54
C ALA A 159 9.60 8.98 -6.19
N MET A 160 8.64 8.08 -5.95
CA MET A 160 7.26 8.24 -6.42
C MET A 160 6.55 9.43 -5.77
N GLU A 161 6.73 9.64 -4.47
CA GLU A 161 6.17 10.79 -3.75
C GLU A 161 6.71 12.11 -4.30
N GLU A 162 8.03 12.21 -4.52
CA GLU A 162 8.67 13.38 -5.10
C GLU A 162 8.20 13.65 -6.54
N ALA A 163 7.96 12.60 -7.34
CA ALA A 163 7.36 12.74 -8.67
C ALA A 163 5.91 13.25 -8.58
N ALA A 164 5.10 12.68 -7.70
CA ALA A 164 3.71 13.09 -7.49
C ALA A 164 3.61 14.53 -6.99
N GLU A 165 4.51 14.96 -6.10
CA GLU A 165 4.58 16.35 -5.65
C GLU A 165 4.88 17.32 -6.79
N ARG A 166 5.80 16.98 -7.69
CA ARG A 166 6.12 17.80 -8.86
C ARG A 166 4.89 18.00 -9.75
N ILE A 167 4.19 16.91 -10.06
CA ILE A 167 2.93 16.96 -10.82
C ILE A 167 1.89 17.84 -10.11
N ARG A 168 1.67 17.64 -8.80
CA ARG A 168 0.72 18.46 -8.03
C ARG A 168 1.07 19.95 -8.05
N LYS A 169 2.36 20.30 -7.94
CA LYS A 169 2.85 21.69 -8.00
C LYS A 169 2.61 22.30 -9.38
N GLU A 170 2.87 21.55 -10.46
CA GLU A 170 2.61 22.00 -11.83
C GLU A 170 1.12 22.20 -12.09
N GLU A 171 0.28 21.24 -11.73
CA GLU A 171 -1.17 21.38 -11.85
C GLU A 171 -1.70 22.56 -11.01
N ALA A 172 -1.19 22.76 -9.80
CA ALA A 172 -1.60 23.90 -8.96
C ALA A 172 -1.21 25.24 -9.60
N LYS A 173 -0.03 25.33 -10.23
CA LYS A 173 0.38 26.51 -11.00
C LYS A 173 -0.52 26.71 -12.21
N ALA A 174 -0.80 25.66 -12.98
CA ALA A 174 -1.69 25.70 -14.14
C ALA A 174 -3.12 26.15 -13.75
N ARG A 175 -3.69 25.57 -12.69
CA ARG A 175 -4.99 25.98 -12.13
C ARG A 175 -5.01 27.44 -11.70
N ARG A 176 -3.94 27.94 -11.05
CA ARG A 176 -3.82 29.34 -10.65
C ARG A 176 -3.72 30.27 -11.86
N ALA A 177 -2.94 29.91 -12.88
CA ALA A 177 -2.81 30.67 -14.10
C ALA A 177 -4.14 30.74 -14.87
N HIS A 178 -4.83 29.61 -15.02
CA HIS A 178 -6.15 29.55 -15.64
C HIS A 178 -7.16 30.45 -14.90
N LYS A 179 -7.23 30.34 -13.56
CA LYS A 179 -8.12 31.18 -12.75
C LYS A 179 -7.81 32.68 -12.87
N ARG A 180 -6.52 33.05 -12.92
CA ARG A 180 -6.11 34.46 -13.14
C ARG A 180 -6.51 34.97 -14.52
N ALA A 181 -6.31 34.16 -15.57
CA ALA A 181 -6.72 34.51 -16.93
C ALA A 181 -8.24 34.66 -17.06
N GLU A 182 -9.00 33.75 -16.45
CA GLU A 182 -10.47 33.81 -16.43
C GLU A 182 -10.98 35.07 -15.70
N ILE A 183 -10.38 35.41 -14.55
CA ILE A 183 -10.70 36.64 -13.81
C ILE A 183 -10.37 37.88 -14.64
N ALA A 184 -9.19 37.92 -15.27
CA ALA A 184 -8.77 39.04 -16.12
C ALA A 184 -9.72 39.22 -17.33
N GLN A 185 -10.16 38.13 -17.96
CA GLN A 185 -11.11 38.16 -19.06
C GLN A 185 -12.50 38.66 -18.60
N LYS A 186 -12.97 38.24 -17.42
CA LYS A 186 -14.23 38.73 -16.83
C LYS A 186 -14.16 40.23 -16.47
N LEU A 187 -13.03 40.71 -15.95
CA LEU A 187 -12.85 42.14 -15.66
C LEU A 187 -12.74 42.99 -16.94
N GLY A 188 -12.04 42.50 -17.97
CA GLY A 188 -11.90 43.19 -19.26
C GLY A 188 -13.19 43.28 -20.07
N ARG A 189 -14.20 42.45 -19.77
CA ARG A 189 -15.50 42.44 -20.45
C ARG A 189 -16.54 43.35 -19.79
N ARG A 190 -16.23 44.10 -18.71
CA ARG A 190 -17.13 45.14 -18.18
C ARG A 190 -17.11 46.33 -19.13
N PRO A 191 -18.19 46.61 -19.90
CA PRO A 191 -18.21 47.78 -20.75
C PRO A 191 -18.36 49.01 -19.85
N GLY A 192 -17.37 49.90 -19.89
CA GLY A 192 -17.52 51.26 -19.41
C GLY A 192 -18.57 51.96 -20.26
N GLY A 193 -19.77 52.11 -19.72
CA GLY A 193 -20.84 52.90 -20.31
C GLY A 193 -21.18 54.08 -19.40
N ARG A 194 -20.35 55.12 -19.43
CA ARG A 194 -20.82 56.49 -19.13
C ARG A 194 -20.98 57.14 -20.51
N LYS A 195 -22.22 57.36 -20.95
CA LYS A 195 -22.54 58.35 -21.98
C LYS A 195 -23.48 59.36 -21.34
N GLU A 196 -22.91 60.55 -21.14
CA GLU A 196 -23.64 61.81 -21.21
C GLU A 196 -24.24 61.99 -22.62
N ASP A 197 -25.16 62.95 -22.68
CA ASP A 197 -25.87 63.52 -23.84
C ASP A 197 -27.15 62.82 -24.30
N ASP A 198 -28.31 63.39 -23.92
CA ASP A 198 -28.96 64.35 -24.82
C ASP A 198 -30.03 65.17 -24.09
N ALA A 199 -29.80 66.48 -24.01
CA ALA A 199 -30.83 67.49 -23.85
C ALA A 199 -31.40 67.83 -25.24
N ALA A 200 -32.73 67.93 -25.37
CA ALA A 200 -33.51 69.03 -25.99
C ALA A 200 -34.98 68.57 -26.25
N PRO A 201 -35.95 69.44 -26.62
CA PRO A 201 -36.98 69.85 -25.67
C PRO A 201 -38.44 69.82 -26.23
N LYS A 202 -39.38 70.23 -25.36
CA LYS A 202 -40.75 70.76 -25.59
C LYS A 202 -41.85 69.85 -26.15
N ASP A 203 -42.91 69.72 -25.36
CA ASP A 203 -44.30 70.17 -25.63
C ASP A 203 -45.13 69.89 -24.36
N THR A 204 -46.24 70.52 -23.99
CA THR A 204 -46.95 71.76 -24.29
C THR A 204 -48.04 71.83 -23.18
N LEU A 205 -48.48 73.03 -22.81
CA LEU A 205 -49.54 73.33 -21.83
C LEU A 205 -50.83 72.51 -22.04
N ALA A 206 -51.46 72.10 -20.92
CA ALA A 206 -52.90 72.09 -20.59
C ALA A 206 -53.08 71.20 -19.34
N VAL A 207 -53.66 71.57 -18.20
CA VAL A 207 -54.53 72.68 -17.73
C VAL A 207 -54.15 72.99 -16.28
#